data_AF-A0A531MKK5-F1
#
_entry.id   AF-A0A531MKK5-F1
#
_cell.length_a   1.000
_cell.length_b   1.000
_cell.length_c   1.000
_cell.angle_alpha   90.00
_cell.angle_beta   90.00
_cell.angle_gamma   90.00
#
_symmetry.space_group_name_H-M   'P 1'
#
loop_
_entity.id
_entity.type
_entity.pdbx_description
1 polymer ?
#
loop_
_entity_poly.entity_id
_entity_poly.type
_entity_poly.pdbx_seq_one_letter_code
_entity_poly.pdbx_strand_id
1 'polypeptide(L)' 'SYSFCHDIALALLPLELAAPGTELEVSILGERRSAKVIADSPYDPEGLRGRM' A
#
# COMPACT_ATOMS: atom_id res chain seq x y z
N SER A 1 -2.42 7.94 6.27
CA SER A 1 -1.92 8.98 5.35
C SER A 1 -2.94 10.07 5.21
N TYR A 2 -2.59 11.32 5.55
CA TYR A 2 -3.51 12.46 5.53
C TYR A 2 -4.01 12.79 4.11
N SER A 3 -3.23 12.47 3.08
CA SER A 3 -3.60 12.68 1.67
C SER A 3 -4.60 11.67 1.11
N PHE A 4 -4.76 10.49 1.76
CA PHE A 4 -5.62 9.41 1.27
C PHE A 4 -6.74 9.03 2.25
N CYS A 5 -6.79 9.65 3.44
CA CYS A 5 -7.71 9.28 4.52
C CYS A 5 -7.71 7.76 4.85
N HIS A 6 -6.61 7.07 4.57
CA HIS A 6 -6.44 5.64 4.84
C HIS A 6 -5.09 5.39 5.52
N ASP A 7 -5.02 4.35 6.33
CA ASP A 7 -3.77 3.84 6.88
C ASP A 7 -2.95 3.19 5.76
N ILE A 8 -1.67 3.57 5.68
CA ILE A 8 -0.73 3.03 4.68
C ILE A 8 0.45 2.48 5.46
N ALA A 9 0.84 1.25 5.12
CA ALA A 9 2.00 0.58 5.69
C ALA A 9 2.85 0.00 4.56
N LEU A 10 4.16 -0.12 4.79
CA LEU A 10 5.07 -0.84 3.92
C LEU A 10 5.35 -2.21 4.55
N ALA A 11 5.28 -3.25 3.73
CA ALA A 11 5.54 -4.62 4.14
C ALA A 11 6.36 -5.35 3.08
N LEU A 12 7.22 -6.26 3.52
CA LEU A 12 7.92 -7.18 2.63
C LEU A 12 7.01 -8.38 2.37
N LEU A 13 6.69 -8.62 1.11
CA LEU A 13 5.83 -9.70 0.67
C LEU A 13 6.60 -10.65 -0.26
N PRO A 14 6.23 -11.95 -0.31
CA PRO A 14 6.65 -12.83 -1.39
C PRO A 14 6.22 -12.24 -2.74
N LEU A 15 7.04 -12.43 -3.78
CA LEU A 15 6.78 -11.91 -5.14
C LEU A 15 5.39 -12.29 -5.68
N GLU A 16 4.90 -13.47 -5.32
CA GLU A 16 3.59 -14.00 -5.70
C GLU A 16 2.41 -13.17 -5.15
N LEU A 17 2.62 -12.50 -4.01
CA LEU A 17 1.61 -11.70 -3.30
C LEU A 17 1.84 -10.19 -3.44
N ALA A 18 2.90 -9.77 -4.14
CA ALA A 18 3.25 -8.37 -4.34
C ALA A 18 2.44 -7.70 -5.47
N ALA A 19 1.53 -8.42 -6.14
CA ALA A 19 0.74 -7.87 -7.23
C ALA A 19 -0.25 -6.83 -6.70
N PRO A 20 -0.34 -5.62 -7.31
CA PRO A 20 -1.34 -4.63 -6.96
C PRO A 20 -2.75 -5.21 -7.12
N GLY A 21 -3.60 -5.00 -6.13
CA GLY A 21 -4.93 -5.58 -6.10
C GLY A 21 -5.08 -6.80 -5.18
N THR A 22 -3.98 -7.42 -4.77
CA THR A 22 -3.99 -8.58 -3.87
C THR A 22 -4.57 -8.20 -2.51
N GLU A 23 -5.58 -8.95 -2.06
CA GLU A 23 -6.14 -8.82 -0.72
C GLU A 23 -5.28 -9.61 0.27
N LEU A 24 -4.92 -8.96 1.37
CA LEU A 24 -4.10 -9.51 2.43
C LEU A 24 -4.77 -9.24 3.77
N GLU A 25 -4.47 -10.06 4.77
CA GLU A 25 -4.87 -9.78 6.15
C GLU A 25 -3.64 -9.34 6.94
N VAL A 26 -3.74 -8.19 7.60
CA VAL A 26 -2.70 -7.68 8.50
C VAL A 26 -3.20 -7.80 9.93
N SER A 27 -2.41 -8.41 10.80
CA SER A 27 -2.70 -8.45 12.23
C SER A 27 -2.22 -7.16 12.88
N ILE A 28 -3.16 -6.28 13.25
CA ILE A 28 -2.89 -5.05 13.96
C ILE A 28 -3.34 -5.24 15.41
N LEU A 29 -2.39 -5.29 16.35
CA LEU A 29 -2.65 -5.48 17.78
C LEU A 29 -3.51 -6.73 18.10
N GLY A 30 -3.41 -7.78 17.29
CA GLY A 30 -4.17 -9.02 17.46
C GLY A 30 -5.51 -9.05 16.70
N GLU A 31 -5.94 -7.95 16.10
CA GLU A 31 -7.10 -7.91 15.20
C GLU A 31 -6.65 -8.10 13.75
N ARG A 32 -7.29 -9.03 13.03
CA ARG A 32 -7.08 -9.16 11.60
C ARG A 32 -7.86 -8.09 10.85
N ARG A 33 -7.15 -7.27 10.10
CA ARG A 33 -7.73 -6.24 9.25
C ARG A 33 -7.41 -6.53 7.79
N SER A 34 -8.41 -6.36 6.93
CA SER A 34 -8.22 -6.46 5.49
C SER A 34 -7.34 -5.32 5.00
N ALA A 35 -6.31 -5.66 4.25
CA ALA A 35 -5.43 -4.75 3.56
C ALA A 35 -5.39 -5.13 2.07
N LYS A 36 -5.01 -4.16 1.24
CA LYS A 36 -4.88 -4.35 -0.20
C LYS A 36 -3.53 -3.85 -0.64
N VAL A 37 -2.85 -4.64 -1.46
CA VAL A 37 -1.61 -4.20 -2.11
C VAL A 37 -1.95 -3.09 -3.10
N ILE A 38 -1.39 -1.91 -2.88
CA ILE A 38 -1.51 -0.74 -3.75
C ILE A 38 -0.19 -0.53 -4.50
N ALA A 39 -0.23 0.25 -5.58
CA ALA A 39 0.99 0.60 -6.32
C ALA A 39 1.98 1.36 -5.40
N ASP A 40 3.28 1.16 -5.64
CA ASP A 40 4.37 1.70 -4.79
C ASP A 40 4.35 3.23 -4.63
N SER A 41 3.86 3.95 -5.65
CA SER A 41 3.66 5.39 -5.60
C SER A 41 2.17 5.72 -5.67
N PRO A 42 1.43 5.65 -4.55
CA PRO A 42 0.02 6.01 -4.54
C PRO A 42 -0.19 7.52 -4.73
N TYR A 43 0.83 8.36 -4.45
CA TYR A 43 0.74 9.82 -4.45
C TYR A 43 1.21 10.51 -5.74
N ASP A 44 2.25 9.98 -6.40
CA ASP A 44 2.75 10.51 -7.67
C ASP A 44 3.28 9.37 -8.54
N PRO A 45 2.40 8.57 -9.15
CA PRO A 45 2.80 7.41 -9.94
C PRO A 45 3.62 7.79 -11.18
N GLU A 46 3.43 9.00 -11.71
CA GLU A 46 4.10 9.47 -12.93
C GLU A 46 5.34 10.34 -12.63
N GLY A 47 5.62 10.63 -11.36
CA GLY A 47 6.79 11.43 -10.95
C GLY A 47 6.78 12.84 -11.52
N LEU A 48 5.60 13.38 -11.87
CA LEU A 48 5.48 14.63 -12.62
C LEU A 48 5.89 15.84 -11.80
N ARG A 49 5.92 15.72 -10.46
CA ARG A 49 6.20 16.84 -9.56
C ARG A 49 7.68 17.15 -9.41
N GLY A 50 8.56 16.19 -9.74
CA GLY A 50 10.02 16.37 -9.71
C GLY A 50 10.63 16.93 -11.00
N ARG A 51 9.81 17.27 -12.01
CA ARG A 51 10.26 17.81 -13.31
C ARG A 51 10.20 19.34 -13.43
N MET A 52 10.00 20.06 -12.32
CA MET A 52 10.19 21.52 -12.24
C MET A 52 11.56 21.85 -11.65
#